data_AF-A0A366LRZ8-F1
#
_entry.id   AF-A0A366LRZ8-F1
#
_cell.length_a   1.000
_cell.length_b   1.000
_cell.length_c   1.000
_cell.angle_alpha   90.00
_cell.angle_beta   90.00
_cell.angle_gamma   90.00
#
_symmetry.space_group_name_H-M   'P 1'
#
loop_
_entity.id
_entity.type
_entity.pdbx_description
1 polymer ?
#
loop_
_entity_poly.entity_id
_entity_poly.type
_entity_poly.pdbx_seq_one_letter_code
_entity_poly.pdbx_strand_id
1 'polypeptide(L)' 'MKRIIKTMSVVTATAAAALVLGSAPASAATRVIVKTYPGTAAGARACQIDLKLAPANYFCTRIEATGRHALAYWK' A
#
# COMPACT_ATOMS: atom_id res chain seq x y z
N MET A 1 -31.21 8.69 -24.28
CA MET A 1 -31.45 7.22 -24.19
C MET A 1 -30.16 6.53 -23.74
N LYS A 2 -30.25 5.57 -22.81
CA LYS A 2 -29.34 4.41 -22.54
C LYS A 2 -27.81 4.67 -22.64
N ARG A 3 -27.03 4.79 -21.55
CA ARG A 3 -26.60 3.78 -20.54
C ARG A 3 -25.73 2.64 -21.16
N ILE A 4 -24.63 2.31 -20.44
CA ILE A 4 -23.85 1.04 -20.40
C ILE A 4 -22.71 0.97 -21.51
N ILE A 5 -21.45 0.47 -21.36
CA ILE A 5 -20.88 -0.65 -20.57
C ILE A 5 -19.32 -0.67 -20.49
N LYS A 6 -18.82 -1.32 -19.41
CA LYS A 6 -17.64 -2.24 -19.28
C LYS A 6 -16.21 -1.66 -19.28
N THR A 7 -15.52 -1.49 -18.14
CA THR A 7 -14.61 -2.46 -17.46
C THR A 7 -13.75 -3.35 -18.36
N MET A 8 -12.41 -3.20 -18.27
CA MET A 8 -11.51 -4.36 -18.20
C MET A 8 -10.16 -3.99 -17.58
N SER A 9 -9.81 -4.73 -16.53
CA SER A 9 -8.57 -4.68 -15.76
C SER A 9 -7.39 -5.22 -16.56
N VAL A 10 -6.23 -4.57 -16.44
CA VAL A 10 -4.93 -5.24 -16.59
C VAL A 10 -4.05 -4.76 -15.44
N VAL A 11 -4.03 -5.55 -14.36
CA VAL A 11 -3.12 -5.39 -13.23
C VAL A 11 -1.90 -6.24 -13.54
N THR A 12 -0.86 -5.63 -14.08
CA THR A 12 0.47 -6.23 -14.15
C THR A 12 1.17 -5.99 -12.83
N ALA A 13 1.19 -7.02 -12.00
CA ALA A 13 2.00 -7.13 -10.79
C ALA A 13 3.44 -7.47 -11.18
N THR A 14 4.43 -6.72 -10.68
CA THR A 14 5.80 -7.27 -10.54
C THR A 14 6.68 -6.41 -9.63
N ALA A 15 7.47 -7.16 -8.83
CA ALA A 15 8.72 -6.81 -8.16
C ALA A 15 8.64 -6.02 -6.84
N ALA A 16 8.52 -6.80 -5.77
CA ALA A 16 9.04 -6.45 -4.46
C ALA A 16 10.57 -6.38 -4.51
N ALA A 17 11.14 -5.25 -4.09
CA ALA A 17 12.54 -5.14 -3.73
C ALA A 17 12.60 -4.67 -2.27
N ALA A 18 12.91 -5.60 -1.37
CA ALA A 18 13.14 -5.35 0.03
C ALA A 18 14.47 -4.62 0.20
N LEU A 19 14.43 -3.35 0.61
CA LEU A 19 15.60 -2.62 1.09
C LEU A 19 15.63 -2.75 2.62
N VAL A 20 16.44 -3.69 3.09
CA VAL A 20 16.82 -3.84 4.49
C VAL A 20 17.89 -2.78 4.80
N LEU A 21 17.48 -1.67 5.43
CA LEU A 21 18.38 -0.81 6.21
C LEU A 21 17.95 -1.01 7.66
N GLY A 22 18.70 -1.74 8.48
CA GLY A 22 19.92 -1.21 9.10
C GLY A 22 19.57 -0.75 10.51
N SER A 23 19.77 -1.64 11.48
CA SER A 23 19.93 -1.39 12.93
C SER A 23 19.21 -0.18 13.54
N ALA A 24 18.02 -0.40 14.11
CA ALA A 24 17.38 0.48 15.08
C ALA A 24 17.01 -0.33 16.35
N PRO A 25 17.07 0.27 17.55
CA PRO A 25 17.07 -0.45 18.82
C PRO A 25 15.72 -1.11 19.13
N ALA A 26 15.78 -2.15 19.97
CA ALA A 26 14.68 -3.00 20.38
C ALA A 26 13.47 -2.23 20.95
N SER A 27 12.27 -2.73 20.63
CA SER A 27 10.97 -2.41 21.26
C SER A 27 10.23 -1.15 20.79
N ALA A 28 10.37 -0.78 19.52
CA ALA A 28 9.32 -0.05 18.81
C ALA A 28 8.59 -1.04 17.90
N ALA A 29 7.26 -1.11 17.98
CA ALA A 29 6.45 -1.86 17.02
C ALA A 29 6.96 -1.53 15.61
N THR A 30 7.50 -2.53 14.92
CA THR A 30 8.23 -2.26 13.68
C THR A 30 7.17 -2.12 12.60
N ARG A 31 7.03 -0.91 12.05
CA ARG A 31 6.12 -0.69 10.92
C ARG A 31 6.71 -1.36 9.69
N VAL A 32 6.11 -2.47 9.28
CA VAL A 32 6.50 -3.18 8.06
C VAL A 32 5.67 -2.65 6.90
N ILE A 33 6.34 -2.10 5.88
CA ILE A 33 5.69 -1.66 4.64
C ILE A 33 5.59 -2.86 3.70
N VAL A 34 4.36 -3.20 3.32
CA VAL A 34 4.06 -4.35 2.45
C VAL A 34 3.98 -3.92 0.99
N LYS A 35 3.38 -2.76 0.73
CA LYS A 35 3.19 -2.25 -0.63
C LYS A 35 3.14 -0.73 -0.62
N THR A 36 3.70 -0.09 -1.66
CA THR A 36 3.60 1.37 -1.84
C THR A 36 2.80 1.72 -3.09
N TYR A 37 2.13 2.86 -3.05
CA TYR A 37 1.27 3.37 -4.10
C TYR A 37 1.65 4.83 -4.42
N PRO A 38 1.31 5.32 -5.62
CA PRO A 38 1.52 6.73 -5.97
C PRO A 38 0.88 7.67 -4.94
N GLY A 39 1.48 8.83 -4.69
CA GLY A 39 0.93 9.87 -3.81
C GLY A 39 -0.25 10.64 -4.41
N THR A 40 -1.14 9.94 -5.12
CA THR A 40 -2.32 10.49 -5.79
C THR A 40 -3.60 9.92 -5.17
N ALA A 41 -4.74 10.54 -5.44
CA ALA A 41 -6.04 10.03 -4.98
C ALA A 41 -6.31 8.59 -5.46
N ALA A 42 -5.86 8.24 -6.68
CA ALA A 42 -5.95 6.88 -7.20
C ALA A 42 -5.08 5.90 -6.38
N GLY A 43 -3.88 6.31 -5.97
CA GLY A 43 -3.02 5.50 -5.11
C GLY A 43 -3.58 5.33 -3.69
N ALA A 44 -4.21 6.37 -3.12
CA ALA A 44 -4.92 6.26 -1.85
C ALA A 44 -6.06 5.24 -1.92
N ARG A 45 -6.84 5.28 -3.00
CA ARG A 45 -7.95 4.34 -3.23
C ARG A 45 -7.44 2.91 -3.45
N ALA A 46 -6.35 2.73 -4.19
CA ALA A 46 -5.72 1.42 -4.37
C ALA A 46 -5.28 0.83 -3.03
N CYS A 47 -4.64 1.62 -2.17
CA CYS A 47 -4.27 1.19 -0.82
C CYS A 47 -5.50 0.71 -0.03
N GLN A 48 -6.60 1.48 -0.05
CA GLN A 48 -7.84 1.12 0.65
C GLN A 48 -8.50 -0.16 0.11
N ILE A 49 -8.38 -0.44 -1.18
CA ILE A 49 -8.86 -1.70 -1.78
C ILE A 49 -8.02 -2.87 -1.26
N ASP A 50 -6.70 -2.74 -1.32
CA ASP A 50 -5.79 -3.78 -0.81
C ASP A 50 -5.95 -3.99 0.71
N LEU A 51 -6.23 -2.93 1.48
CA LEU A 51 -6.52 -3.01 2.91
C LEU A 51 -7.77 -3.86 3.22
N LYS A 52 -8.81 -3.78 2.39
CA LYS A 52 -10.03 -4.60 2.57
C LYS A 52 -9.79 -6.09 2.37
N LEU A 53 -8.74 -6.45 1.64
CA LEU A 53 -8.32 -7.83 1.41
C LEU A 53 -7.24 -8.27 2.40
N ALA A 54 -6.69 -7.35 3.18
CA ALA A 54 -5.61 -7.62 4.11
C ALA A 54 -6.15 -8.15 5.46
N PRO A 55 -5.32 -8.86 6.24
CA PRO A 55 -5.65 -9.29 7.58
C PRO A 55 -5.95 -8.11 8.52
N ALA A 56 -6.58 -8.41 9.66
CA ALA A 56 -6.60 -7.48 10.78
C ALA A 56 -5.16 -7.06 11.14
N ASN A 57 -4.97 -5.80 11.55
CA ASN A 57 -3.69 -5.12 11.87
C ASN A 57 -2.96 -4.45 10.70
N TYR A 58 -3.47 -4.59 9.48
CA TYR A 58 -3.00 -3.80 8.34
C TYR A 58 -3.67 -2.42 8.34
N PHE A 59 -2.98 -1.43 7.78
CA PHE A 59 -3.49 -0.06 7.64
C PHE A 59 -2.81 0.65 6.46
N CYS A 60 -3.53 1.64 5.91
CA CYS A 60 -2.97 2.55 4.92
C CYS A 60 -2.33 3.76 5.60
N THR A 61 -1.09 4.06 5.24
CA THR A 61 -0.33 5.21 5.73
C THR A 61 0.26 6.00 4.56
N ARG A 62 0.83 7.18 4.85
CA ARG A 62 1.56 7.99 3.87
C ARG A 62 3.02 8.06 4.29
N ILE A 63 3.93 7.81 3.36
CA ILE A 63 5.37 7.94 3.56
C ILE A 63 5.72 9.41 3.32
N GLU A 64 5.94 10.17 4.39
CA GLU A 64 6.18 11.62 4.31
C GLU A 64 7.37 11.97 3.41
N ALA A 65 8.47 11.21 3.50
CA ALA A 65 9.67 11.42 2.70
C ALA A 65 9.44 11.36 1.17
N THR A 66 8.42 10.62 0.71
CA THR A 66 8.15 10.42 -0.73
C THR A 66 6.77 10.89 -1.15
N GLY A 67 5.91 11.28 -0.21
CA GLY A 67 4.50 11.60 -0.43
C GLY A 67 3.62 10.41 -0.85
N ARG A 68 4.18 9.20 -0.95
CA ARG A 68 3.50 7.98 -1.42
C ARG A 68 2.55 7.40 -0.37
N HIS A 69 1.51 6.69 -0.80
CA HIS A 69 0.72 5.87 0.11
C HIS A 69 1.37 4.51 0.30
N ALA A 70 1.12 3.86 1.42
CA ALA A 70 1.66 2.55 1.72
C ALA A 70 0.67 1.72 2.55
N LEU A 71 0.56 0.44 2.21
CA LEU A 71 -0.08 -0.55 3.07
C LEU A 71 0.99 -1.09 4.01
N ALA A 72 0.75 -0.96 5.30
CA ALA A 72 1.68 -1.35 6.35
C ALA A 72 0.96 -2.08 7.48
N TYR A 73 1.71 -2.80 8.31
CA TYR A 73 1.21 -3.36 9.56
C TYR A 73 2.28 -3.21 10.64
N TRP A 74 1.87 -3.34 11.90
CA TRP A 74 2.78 -3.36 13.03
C TRP A 74 3.22 -4.80 13.30
N LYS A 75 4.53 -5.03 13.30
CA LYS A 75 5.16 -6.29 13.73
C LYS A 75 5.67 -6.18 15.15
#